data_AF-A0A4Y2FPG4-F1
#
_entry.id   AF-A0A4Y2FPG4-F1
#
_cell.length_a   1.000
_cell.length_b   1.000
_cell.length_c   1.000
_cell.angle_alpha   90.00
_cell.angle_beta   90.00
_cell.angle_gamma   90.00
#
_symmetry.space_group_name_H-M   'P 1'
#
loop_
_entity.id
_entity.type
_entity.pdbx_description
1 polymer ?
#
loop_
_entity_poly.entity_id
_entity_poly.type
_entity_poly.pdbx_seq_one_letter_code
_entity_poly.pdbx_strand_id
1 'polypeptide(L)'
;MRSTSPEADKLCQAVFIIVDEITMLTKDGLRCIDSLLRDFMNNDKPFGGKVIIIGGDFRQTLTVVPRGLPCDSIEIPQQMVVEENLTEAIYSENLNDMEVEQLAERVILAPTSKKTLEMNRSIIAKLQDEPHTFYSSDSIISENQNDLQNYIHLNFCMI
;
A
#
# COMPACT_ATOMS: atom_id res chain seq x y z
N MET A 1 13.50 -18.69 -1.63
CA MET A 1 14.33 -18.14 -0.54
C MET A 1 15.32 -19.23 -0.16
N ARG A 2 16.64 -18.97 -0.17
CA ARG A 2 17.63 -20.00 0.20
C ARG A 2 17.60 -20.15 1.72
N SER A 3 17.63 -21.39 2.21
CA SER A 3 17.53 -21.76 3.64
C SER A 3 18.66 -21.22 4.53
N THR A 4 19.62 -20.48 3.97
CA THR A 4 20.78 -19.91 4.65
C THR A 4 20.89 -18.38 4.52
N SER A 5 19.78 -17.70 4.17
CA SER A 5 19.80 -16.23 4.12
C SER A 5 19.62 -15.61 5.52
N PRO A 6 20.20 -14.43 5.81
CA PRO A 6 20.04 -13.76 7.11
C PRO A 6 18.57 -13.50 7.49
N GLU A 7 17.70 -13.35 6.50
CA GLU A 7 16.26 -13.17 6.66
C GLU A 7 15.56 -14.48 7.06
N ALA A 8 16.01 -15.62 6.52
CA ALA A 8 15.52 -16.94 6.91
C ALA A 8 15.86 -17.23 8.38
N ASP A 9 17.06 -16.86 8.83
CA ASP A 9 17.48 -17.02 10.22
C ASP A 9 16.60 -16.20 11.20
N LYS A 10 16.25 -14.96 10.83
CA LYS A 10 15.30 -14.13 11.61
C LYS A 10 13.94 -14.81 11.72
N LEU A 11 13.45 -15.39 10.63
CA LEU A 11 12.18 -16.09 10.60
C LEU A 11 12.20 -17.37 11.44
N CYS A 12 13.33 -18.10 11.43
CA CYS A 12 13.55 -19.27 12.27
C CYS A 12 13.55 -18.91 13.76
N GLN A 13 14.18 -17.79 14.14
CA GLN A 13 14.25 -17.30 15.53
C GLN A 13 12.91 -16.74 16.03
N ALA A 14 12.07 -16.21 15.14
CA ALA A 14 10.77 -15.69 15.53
C ALA A 14 9.86 -16.80 16.09
N VAL A 15 9.36 -16.62 17.32
CA VAL A 15 8.41 -17.56 17.96
C VAL A 15 6.96 -17.21 17.60
N PHE A 16 6.75 -15.95 17.24
CA PHE A 16 5.45 -15.33 17.10
C PHE A 16 5.45 -14.41 15.88
N ILE A 17 4.41 -14.49 15.06
CA ILE A 17 4.26 -13.72 13.81
C ILE A 17 2.87 -13.07 13.82
N ILE A 18 2.82 -11.76 13.57
CA ILE A 18 1.57 -11.03 13.34
C ILE A 18 1.41 -10.80 11.84
N VAL A 19 0.23 -11.10 11.32
CA VAL A 19 -0.18 -10.78 9.96
C VAL A 19 -1.31 -9.79 10.06
N ASP A 20 -1.04 -8.52 9.76
CA ASP A 20 -2.06 -7.48 9.65
C ASP A 20 -2.66 -7.47 8.23
N GLU A 21 -3.89 -6.99 8.11
CA GLU A 21 -4.67 -6.95 6.86
C GLU A 21 -4.70 -8.28 6.08
N ILE A 22 -5.04 -9.38 6.78
CA ILE A 22 -5.13 -10.73 6.17
C ILE A 22 -6.04 -10.81 4.95
N THR A 23 -7.02 -9.91 4.85
CA THR A 23 -7.95 -9.83 3.71
C THR A 23 -7.24 -9.55 2.39
N MET A 24 -6.04 -8.96 2.43
CA MET A 24 -5.19 -8.77 1.25
C MET A 24 -4.38 -10.00 0.86
N LEU A 25 -4.28 -11.01 1.73
CA LEU A 25 -3.60 -12.27 1.42
C LEU A 25 -4.56 -13.27 0.78
N THR A 26 -4.16 -13.80 -0.37
CA THR A 26 -4.89 -14.88 -1.01
C THR A 26 -4.71 -16.19 -0.24
N LYS A 27 -5.64 -17.13 -0.43
CA LYS A 27 -5.55 -18.50 0.12
C LYS A 27 -4.23 -19.18 -0.23
N ASP A 28 -3.74 -18.99 -1.46
CA ASP A 28 -2.48 -19.58 -1.90
C ASP A 28 -1.28 -18.84 -1.31
N GLY A 29 -1.36 -17.52 -1.10
CA GLY A 29 -0.37 -16.76 -0.34
C GLY A 29 -0.19 -17.32 1.09
N LEU A 30 -1.30 -17.56 1.80
CA LEU A 30 -1.25 -18.13 3.15
C LEU A 30 -0.68 -19.56 3.18
N ARG A 31 -1.00 -20.39 2.16
CA ARG A 31 -0.43 -21.73 2.01
C ARG A 31 1.06 -21.71 1.73
N CYS A 32 1.53 -20.79 0.90
CA CYS A 32 2.96 -20.61 0.64
C CYS A 32 3.71 -20.24 1.92
N ILE A 33 3.14 -19.36 2.76
CA ILE A 33 3.72 -19.00 4.06
C ILE A 33 3.79 -20.22 4.99
N ASP A 34 2.71 -20.99 5.10
CA ASP A 34 2.67 -22.22 5.91
C ASP A 34 3.73 -23.24 5.43
N SER A 35 3.79 -23.53 4.13
CA SER A 35 4.78 -24.45 3.55
C SER A 35 6.21 -23.98 3.83
N LEU A 36 6.48 -22.69 3.61
CA LEU A 36 7.81 -22.10 3.83
C LEU A 36 8.26 -22.24 5.30
N LEU A 37 7.36 -21.99 6.25
CA LEU A 37 7.67 -22.09 7.67
C LEU A 37 7.87 -23.54 8.12
N ARG A 38 7.11 -24.49 7.57
CA ARG A 38 7.33 -25.93 7.83
C ARG A 38 8.69 -26.39 7.32
N ASP A 39 9.06 -25.96 6.12
CA ASP A 39 10.34 -26.29 5.49
C ASP A 39 11.52 -25.71 6.30
N PHE A 40 11.44 -24.45 6.73
CA PHE A 40 12.50 -23.82 7.52
C PHE A 40 12.62 -24.36 8.94
N MET A 41 11.50 -24.69 9.58
CA MET A 41 11.51 -25.21 10.95
C MET A 41 11.72 -26.73 11.00
N ASN A 42 11.73 -27.40 9.84
CA ASN A 42 11.71 -28.86 9.72
C ASN A 42 10.64 -29.49 10.64
N ASN A 43 9.43 -28.92 10.60
CA ASN A 43 8.33 -29.23 11.52
C ASN A 43 6.99 -29.19 10.76
N ASP A 44 6.30 -30.32 10.71
CA ASP A 44 5.03 -30.48 9.99
C ASP A 44 3.82 -29.83 10.67
N LYS A 45 3.97 -29.28 11.88
CA LYS A 45 2.91 -28.50 12.52
C LYS A 45 2.58 -27.26 11.67
N PRO A 46 1.33 -26.78 11.69
CA PRO A 46 0.96 -25.53 11.03
C PRO A 46 1.96 -24.41 11.36
N PHE A 47 2.40 -23.71 10.32
CA PHE A 47 3.38 -22.63 10.35
C PHE A 47 4.71 -23.00 11.04
N GLY A 48 5.15 -24.26 10.90
CA GLY A 48 6.37 -24.75 11.53
C GLY A 48 6.31 -24.78 13.06
N GLY A 49 5.11 -24.77 13.64
CA GLY A 49 4.87 -24.70 15.08
C GLY A 49 4.98 -23.30 15.69
N LYS A 50 5.07 -22.25 14.86
CA LYS A 50 5.06 -20.85 15.32
C LYS A 50 3.63 -20.39 15.62
N VAL A 51 3.50 -19.44 16.54
CA VAL A 51 2.21 -18.82 16.85
C VAL A 51 1.96 -17.71 15.83
N ILE A 52 0.85 -17.80 15.10
CA ILE A 52 0.39 -16.77 14.16
C ILE A 52 -0.81 -16.03 14.77
N ILE A 53 -0.73 -14.70 14.86
CA ILE A 53 -1.90 -13.85 15.09
C ILE A 53 -2.25 -13.15 13.79
N ILE A 54 -3.52 -13.21 13.44
CA ILE A 54 -4.06 -12.66 12.21
C ILE A 54 -5.01 -11.53 12.57
N GLY A 55 -4.71 -10.34 12.08
CA GLY A 55 -5.54 -9.15 12.11
C GLY A 55 -6.02 -8.77 10.71
N GLY A 56 -7.11 -8.01 10.65
CA GLY A 56 -7.67 -7.48 9.41
C GLY A 56 -9.17 -7.25 9.56
N ASP A 57 -9.69 -6.26 8.85
CA ASP A 57 -11.13 -6.02 8.82
C ASP A 57 -11.76 -6.84 7.68
N PHE A 58 -12.41 -7.96 8.01
CA PHE A 58 -13.15 -8.79 7.06
C PHE A 58 -14.33 -8.07 6.38
N ARG A 59 -14.65 -6.84 6.82
CA ARG A 59 -15.66 -5.97 6.21
C ARG A 59 -15.04 -4.91 5.30
N GLN A 60 -13.71 -4.76 5.23
CA GLN A 60 -13.08 -3.99 4.15
C GLN A 60 -13.34 -4.73 2.83
N THR A 61 -13.86 -3.98 1.86
CA THR A 61 -14.30 -4.37 0.50
C THR A 61 -14.10 -5.84 0.12
N LEU A 62 -15.24 -6.52 -0.10
CA LEU A 62 -15.33 -7.90 -0.59
C LEU A 62 -14.31 -8.16 -1.71
N THR A 63 -13.76 -9.38 -1.70
CA THR A 63 -12.84 -9.87 -2.74
C THR A 63 -13.35 -9.48 -4.12
N VAL A 64 -12.51 -8.81 -4.93
CA VAL A 64 -12.86 -8.45 -6.32
C VAL A 64 -13.33 -9.72 -7.03
N VAL A 65 -14.61 -9.79 -7.39
CA VAL A 65 -15.19 -10.91 -8.14
C VAL A 65 -14.99 -10.64 -9.63
N PRO A 66 -14.02 -11.29 -10.30
CA PRO A 66 -13.81 -11.07 -11.72
C PRO A 66 -14.99 -11.70 -12.46
N ARG A 67 -15.78 -10.89 -13.18
CA ARG A 67 -17.06 -11.26 -13.82
C ARG A 67 -18.25 -11.42 -12.86
N GLY A 68 -18.32 -10.59 -11.81
CA GLY A 68 -19.50 -10.49 -10.94
C GLY A 68 -20.80 -10.19 -11.71
N LEU A 69 -21.92 -10.66 -11.16
CA LEU A 69 -23.26 -10.45 -11.70
C LEU A 69 -23.83 -9.10 -11.18
N PRO A 70 -24.90 -8.56 -11.78
CA PRO A 70 -25.54 -7.33 -11.29
C PRO A 70 -25.98 -7.39 -9.81
N CYS A 71 -26.26 -8.59 -9.28
CA CYS A 71 -26.57 -8.79 -7.85
C CYS A 71 -25.36 -8.57 -6.93
N ASP A 72 -24.15 -8.51 -7.47
CA ASP A 72 -22.90 -8.24 -6.75
C ASP A 72 -22.52 -6.75 -6.81
N SER A 73 -23.38 -5.89 -7.40
CA SER A 73 -23.17 -4.45 -7.49
C SER A 73 -23.52 -3.74 -6.18
N ILE A 74 -22.74 -2.72 -5.83
CA ILE A 74 -23.00 -1.84 -4.68
C ILE A 74 -23.53 -0.53 -5.24
N GLU A 75 -24.76 -0.17 -4.89
CA GLU A 75 -25.32 1.15 -5.23
C GLU A 75 -24.73 2.23 -4.31
N ILE A 76 -24.25 3.31 -4.91
CA ILE A 76 -23.78 4.50 -4.17
C ILE A 76 -25.00 5.41 -3.93
N PRO A 77 -25.34 5.75 -2.67
CA PRO A 77 -26.44 6.67 -2.36
C PRO A 77 -26.27 8.00 -3.09
N GLN A 78 -27.34 8.57 -3.66
CA GLN A 78 -27.25 9.82 -4.43
C GLN A 78 -26.67 11.00 -3.64
N GLN A 79 -26.90 11.05 -2.32
CA GLN A 79 -26.31 12.05 -1.43
C GLN A 79 -24.78 11.96 -1.29
N MET A 80 -24.16 10.86 -1.71
CA MET A 80 -22.71 10.67 -1.75
C MET A 80 -22.13 10.92 -3.15
N VAL A 81 -22.99 11.22 -4.13
CA VAL A 81 -22.57 11.53 -5.50
C VAL A 81 -22.43 13.04 -5.64
N VAL A 82 -21.25 13.48 -6.07
CA VAL A 82 -20.97 14.88 -6.42
C VAL A 82 -20.88 14.97 -7.94
N GLU A 83 -21.68 15.84 -8.57
CA GLU A 83 -21.64 16.09 -10.02
C GLU A 83 -20.54 17.08 -10.42
N GLU A 84 -20.09 17.90 -9.48
CA GLU A 84 -19.02 18.87 -9.65
C GLU A 84 -17.63 18.21 -9.66
N ASN A 85 -16.61 18.96 -10.08
CA ASN A 85 -15.24 18.50 -10.05
C ASN A 85 -14.80 18.22 -8.60
N LEU A 86 -14.63 16.94 -8.25
CA LEU A 86 -14.22 16.51 -6.91
C LEU A 86 -12.97 17.24 -6.40
N THR A 87 -12.04 17.57 -7.29
CA THR A 87 -10.84 18.31 -6.91
C THR A 87 -11.17 19.72 -6.42
N GLU A 88 -12.09 20.41 -7.08
CA GLU A 88 -12.50 21.77 -6.72
C GLU A 88 -13.44 21.78 -5.51
N ALA A 89 -14.31 20.77 -5.40
CA ALA A 89 -15.15 20.60 -4.23
C ALA A 89 -14.33 20.34 -2.96
N ILE A 90 -13.24 19.57 -3.05
CA ILE A 90 -12.41 19.19 -1.90
C ILE A 90 -11.28 20.18 -1.64
N TYR A 91 -10.59 20.70 -2.66
CA TYR A 91 -9.41 21.55 -2.50
C TYR A 91 -9.61 23.00 -2.95
N SER A 92 -10.85 23.41 -3.25
CA SER A 92 -11.19 24.74 -3.80
C SER A 92 -10.65 24.98 -5.22
N GLU A 93 -11.15 26.01 -5.91
CA GLU A 93 -10.69 26.35 -7.26
C GLU A 93 -9.21 26.79 -7.26
N ASN A 94 -8.81 27.54 -6.23
CA ASN A 94 -7.46 28.05 -6.04
C ASN A 94 -6.83 27.46 -4.78
N LEU A 95 -5.82 26.59 -4.98
CA LEU A 95 -5.12 25.89 -3.90
C LEU A 95 -4.34 26.84 -2.97
N ASN A 96 -3.98 28.04 -3.45
CA ASN A 96 -3.25 29.02 -2.65
C ASN A 96 -4.12 29.69 -1.57
N ASP A 97 -5.44 29.52 -1.63
CA ASP A 97 -6.35 30.05 -0.61
C ASP A 97 -6.40 29.16 0.64
N MET A 98 -5.67 28.04 0.63
CA MET A 98 -5.61 27.07 1.72
C MET A 98 -4.22 27.00 2.34
N GLU A 99 -4.19 26.89 3.68
CA GLU A 99 -2.97 26.58 4.42
C GLU A 99 -2.51 25.13 4.18
N VAL A 100 -1.21 24.89 4.30
CA VAL A 100 -0.61 23.55 4.06
C VAL A 100 -1.22 22.49 4.97
N GLU A 101 -1.54 22.85 6.22
CA GLU A 101 -2.20 21.97 7.18
C GLU A 101 -3.59 21.55 6.70
N GLN A 102 -4.34 22.46 6.09
CA GLN A 102 -5.68 22.17 5.57
C GLN A 102 -5.64 21.32 4.31
N LEU A 103 -4.58 21.43 3.51
CA LEU A 103 -4.35 20.56 2.36
C LEU A 103 -4.00 19.14 2.83
N ALA A 104 -3.15 19.02 3.85
CA ALA A 104 -2.68 17.73 4.38
C ALA A 104 -3.79 16.90 5.05
N GLU A 105 -4.86 17.53 5.56
CA GLU A 105 -5.99 16.85 6.18
C GLU A 105 -7.00 16.26 5.19
N ARG A 106 -6.82 16.49 3.88
CA ARG A 106 -7.78 16.07 2.84
C ARG A 106 -7.21 14.94 1.98
N VAL A 107 -8.05 13.94 1.69
CA VAL A 107 -7.71 12.81 0.84
C VAL A 107 -8.82 12.53 -0.17
N ILE A 108 -8.45 12.25 -1.41
CA ILE A 108 -9.36 11.72 -2.43
C ILE A 108 -8.96 10.27 -2.72
N LEU A 109 -9.86 9.33 -2.43
CA LEU A 109 -9.68 7.92 -2.76
C LEU A 109 -10.36 7.62 -4.10
N ALA A 110 -9.64 6.92 -4.98
CA ALA A 110 -10.16 6.49 -6.28
C ALA A 110 -10.12 4.96 -6.40
N PRO A 111 -11.06 4.33 -7.11
CA PRO A 111 -11.13 2.88 -7.24
C PRO A 111 -9.97 2.28 -8.06
N THR A 112 -9.25 3.08 -8.84
CA THR A 112 -8.10 2.62 -9.63
C THR A 112 -6.93 3.59 -9.52
N SER A 113 -5.72 3.04 -9.50
CA SER A 113 -4.47 3.82 -9.50
C SER A 113 -4.38 4.76 -10.71
N LYS A 114 -4.89 4.34 -11.88
CA LYS A 114 -4.95 5.21 -13.06
C LYS A 114 -5.74 6.48 -12.79
N LYS A 115 -6.93 6.37 -12.17
CA LYS A 115 -7.78 7.52 -11.85
C LYS A 115 -7.16 8.38 -10.76
N THR A 116 -6.57 7.76 -9.73
CA THR A 116 -5.80 8.47 -8.70
C THR A 116 -4.67 9.29 -9.34
N LEU A 117 -3.92 8.69 -10.27
CA LEU A 117 -2.80 9.37 -10.94
C LEU A 117 -3.26 10.53 -11.82
N GLU A 118 -4.40 10.41 -12.51
CA GLU A 118 -5.01 11.52 -13.25
C GLU A 118 -5.38 12.69 -12.31
N MET A 119 -6.00 12.40 -11.17
CA MET A 119 -6.36 13.42 -10.18
C MET A 119 -5.14 14.07 -9.54
N ASN A 120 -4.15 13.28 -9.13
CA ASN A 120 -2.90 13.78 -8.56
C ASN A 120 -2.18 14.74 -9.52
N ARG A 121 -2.09 14.39 -10.81
CA ARG A 121 -1.51 15.28 -11.82
C ARG A 121 -2.28 16.59 -11.96
N SER A 122 -3.61 16.54 -11.92
CA SER A 122 -4.45 17.74 -11.99
C SER A 122 -4.26 18.66 -10.79
N ILE A 123 -4.06 18.11 -9.59
CA ILE A 123 -3.80 18.89 -8.37
C ILE A 123 -2.40 19.52 -8.44
N ILE A 124 -1.38 18.73 -8.82
CA ILE A 124 0.00 19.21 -8.95
C ILE A 124 0.08 20.35 -9.97
N ALA A 125 -0.63 20.25 -11.11
CA ALA A 125 -0.64 21.30 -12.13
C ALA A 125 -1.31 22.61 -11.68
N LYS A 126 -2.11 22.59 -10.60
CA LYS A 126 -2.73 23.79 -10.01
C LYS A 126 -1.80 24.47 -8.99
N LEU A 127 -0.77 23.79 -8.49
CA LEU A 127 0.23 24.38 -7.62
C LEU A 127 1.11 25.34 -8.44
N GLN A 128 1.32 26.55 -7.94
CA GLN A 128 2.06 27.60 -8.67
C GLN A 128 3.58 27.55 -8.42
N ASP A 129 4.03 26.62 -7.57
CA ASP A 129 5.43 26.45 -7.22
C ASP A 129 6.22 25.72 -8.32
N GLU A 130 7.55 25.83 -8.24
CA GLU A 130 8.45 25.17 -9.17
C GLU A 130 8.40 23.63 -8.98
N PRO A 131 8.08 22.85 -10.02
CA PRO A 131 7.95 21.41 -9.90
C PRO A 131 9.30 20.77 -9.65
N HIS A 132 9.43 20.04 -8.54
CA HIS A 132 10.60 19.21 -8.27
C HIS A 132 10.33 17.76 -8.69
N THR A 133 11.17 17.22 -9.58
CA THR A 133 11.05 15.83 -10.04
C THR A 133 12.05 14.95 -9.29
N PHE A 134 11.53 13.99 -8.53
CA PHE A 134 12.34 12.95 -7.91
C PHE A 134 12.32 11.69 -8.78
N TYR A 135 13.49 11.18 -9.14
CA TYR A 135 13.64 9.93 -9.89
C TYR A 135 13.88 8.78 -8.91
N SER A 136 13.14 7.68 -9.07
CA SER A 136 13.46 6.43 -8.38
C SER A 136 14.77 5.86 -8.93
N SER A 137 15.56 5.24 -8.07
CA SER A 137 16.76 4.49 -8.46
C SER A 137 16.54 3.01 -8.17
N ASP A 138 16.48 2.18 -9.20
CA ASP A 138 16.22 0.74 -9.06
C ASP A 138 17.48 -0.03 -8.62
N SER A 139 18.66 0.57 -8.76
CA SER A 139 19.95 0.00 -8.33
C SER A 139 20.98 1.11 -8.14
N ILE A 140 21.71 1.08 -7.03
CA ILE A 140 22.80 2.02 -6.74
C ILE A 140 24.12 1.24 -6.82
N ILE A 141 24.96 1.58 -7.79
CA ILE A 141 26.36 1.17 -7.83
C ILE A 141 27.16 2.43 -7.52
N SER A 142 27.56 2.60 -6.26
CA SER A 142 28.51 3.64 -5.85
C SER A 142 29.70 2.98 -5.19
N GLU A 143 30.90 3.37 -5.62
CA GLU A 143 32.17 2.99 -4.99
C GLU A 143 32.50 3.87 -3.76
N ASN A 144 31.64 4.84 -3.44
CA ASN A 144 31.88 5.87 -2.43
C ASN A 144 30.88 5.77 -1.27
N GLN A 145 31.38 5.48 -0.07
CA GLN A 145 30.55 5.23 1.12
C GLN A 145 29.71 6.44 1.58
N ASN A 146 30.06 7.66 1.14
CA ASN A 146 29.32 8.89 1.48
C ASN A 146 28.05 9.10 0.65
N ASP A 147 27.92 8.47 -0.53
CA ASP A 147 26.71 8.63 -1.36
C ASP A 147 25.51 7.93 -0.73
N LEU A 148 25.74 6.81 -0.03
CA LEU A 148 24.69 6.04 0.64
C LEU A 148 23.90 6.86 1.68
N GLN A 149 24.53 7.88 2.28
CA GLN A 149 23.89 8.68 3.33
C GLN A 149 22.93 9.73 2.77
N ASN A 150 23.09 10.16 1.52
CA ASN A 150 22.23 11.17 0.89
C ASN A 150 20.93 10.58 0.30
N TYR A 151 20.87 9.27 0.03
CA TYR A 151 19.71 8.66 -0.65
C TYR A 151 18.73 7.91 0.27
N ILE A 152 19.06 7.69 1.55
CA ILE A 152 18.17 6.98 2.51
C ILE A 152 16.90 7.79 2.83
N HIS A 153 16.82 9.08 2.46
CA HIS A 153 15.67 9.92 2.75
C HIS A 153 14.50 9.84 1.75
N LEU A 154 14.59 9.02 0.69
CA LEU A 154 13.47 8.77 -0.23
C LEU A 154 12.66 7.51 0.14
N ASN A 155 12.38 7.31 1.44
CA ASN A 155 11.27 6.45 1.84
C ASN A 155 9.96 7.20 1.59
N PHE A 156 9.54 7.26 0.33
CA PHE A 156 8.25 7.82 -0.02
C PHE A 156 7.15 6.92 0.53
N CYS A 157 6.36 7.53 1.42
CA CYS A 157 5.06 7.07 1.86
C CYS A 157 4.16 6.97 0.63
N MET A 158 3.82 5.76 0.20
CA MET A 158 2.61 5.54 -0.60
C MET A 158 1.46 5.44 0.40
N ILE A 159 0.66 6.50 0.47
CA ILE A 159 -0.75 6.41 0.88
C ILE A 159 -1.57 6.41 -0.42
#